data_AF-V9H4Q7-F1
#
_entry.id   AF-V9H4Q7-F1
#
_cell.length_a   1.000
_cell.length_b   1.000
_cell.length_c   1.000
_cell.angle_alpha   90.00
_cell.angle_beta   90.00
_cell.angle_gamma   90.00
#
_symmetry.space_group_name_H-M   'P 1'
#
loop_
_entity.id
_entity.type
_entity.pdbx_description
1 polymer ?
#
loop_
_entity_poly.entity_id
_entity_poly.type
_entity_poly.pdbx_seq_one_letter_code
_entity_poly.pdbx_strand_id
1 'polypeptide(L)'
;MKFKFEKNLRIINEIMTYLHKLGANDINVTFHTEDNSSSFLIWGHIKEIDDIELYNLKKILNTNRQHEVEEYYWNLGGECELEGELSLVGMMIDKAEISYNDSILSIKIYRADY
;
A
#
# COMPACT_ATOMS: atom_id res chain seq x y z
N MET A 1 14.61 9.85 -7.05
CA MET A 1 14.65 8.40 -6.76
C MET A 1 14.77 7.52 -8.01
N LYS A 2 15.66 6.51 -8.02
CA LYS A 2 15.76 5.51 -9.11
C LYS A 2 14.56 4.55 -9.08
N PHE A 3 14.06 4.14 -10.25
CA PHE A 3 12.90 3.24 -10.42
C PHE A 3 11.61 3.72 -9.73
N LYS A 4 11.34 5.03 -9.81
CA LYS A 4 10.18 5.66 -9.14
C LYS A 4 8.86 4.99 -9.51
N PHE A 5 8.61 4.84 -10.80
CA PHE A 5 7.37 4.28 -11.31
C PHE A 5 7.22 2.80 -10.93
N GLU A 6 8.29 2.01 -11.02
CA GLU A 6 8.26 0.58 -10.72
C GLU A 6 8.08 0.31 -9.22
N LYS A 7 8.69 1.13 -8.36
CA LYS A 7 8.45 1.08 -6.90
C LYS A 7 7.00 1.43 -6.57
N ASN A 8 6.44 2.44 -7.24
CA ASN A 8 5.04 2.82 -7.11
C ASN A 8 4.08 1.71 -7.57
N LEU A 9 4.38 1.05 -8.69
CA LEU A 9 3.61 -0.11 -9.18
C LEU A 9 3.67 -1.29 -8.21
N ARG A 10 4.82 -1.53 -7.56
CA ARG A 10 4.94 -2.59 -6.54
C ARG A 10 4.03 -2.31 -5.35
N ILE A 11 4.03 -1.08 -4.83
CA ILE A 11 3.13 -0.66 -3.75
C ILE A 11 1.66 -0.89 -4.15
N ILE A 12 1.28 -0.46 -5.36
CA ILE A 12 -0.07 -0.67 -5.87
C ILE A 12 -0.41 -2.16 -5.91
N ASN A 13 0.48 -2.99 -6.46
CA ASN A 13 0.28 -4.42 -6.62
C ASN A 13 0.06 -5.14 -5.28
N GLU A 14 0.85 -4.80 -4.26
CA GLU A 14 0.71 -5.41 -2.94
C GLU A 14 -0.62 -5.04 -2.27
N ILE A 15 -1.04 -3.79 -2.39
CA ILE A 15 -2.33 -3.35 -1.84
C ILE A 15 -3.49 -4.00 -2.59
N MET A 16 -3.40 -4.09 -3.91
CA MET A 16 -4.40 -4.77 -4.73
C MET A 16 -4.51 -6.25 -4.35
N THR A 17 -3.36 -6.91 -4.15
CA THR A 17 -3.27 -8.30 -3.69
C THR A 17 -3.89 -8.49 -2.31
N TYR A 18 -3.65 -7.55 -1.39
CA TYR A 18 -4.26 -7.54 -0.06
C TYR A 18 -5.79 -7.38 -0.14
N LEU A 19 -6.28 -6.41 -0.91
CA LEU A 19 -7.72 -6.19 -1.10
C LEU A 19 -8.41 -7.44 -1.69
N HIS A 20 -7.80 -8.06 -2.70
CA HIS A 20 -8.31 -9.30 -3.28
C HIS A 20 -8.40 -10.43 -2.24
N LYS A 21 -7.43 -10.55 -1.32
CA LYS A 21 -7.46 -11.58 -0.26
C LYS A 21 -8.51 -11.32 0.81
N LEU A 22 -8.85 -10.06 1.05
CA LEU A 22 -10.02 -9.69 1.85
C LEU A 22 -11.36 -9.96 1.13
N GLY A 23 -11.33 -10.46 -0.10
CA GLY A 23 -12.53 -10.78 -0.87
C GLY A 23 -13.08 -9.62 -1.70
N ALA A 24 -12.26 -8.60 -1.99
CA ALA A 24 -12.67 -7.53 -2.88
C ALA A 24 -12.99 -8.06 -4.29
N ASN A 25 -14.16 -7.72 -4.79
CA ASN A 25 -14.65 -8.13 -6.13
C ASN A 25 -14.67 -6.98 -7.15
N ASP A 26 -14.56 -5.74 -6.67
CA ASP A 26 -14.37 -4.53 -7.45
C ASP A 26 -13.23 -3.75 -6.81
N ILE A 27 -12.21 -3.43 -7.60
CA ILE A 27 -11.00 -2.73 -7.14
C ILE A 27 -10.68 -1.62 -8.13
N ASN A 28 -10.46 -0.42 -7.62
CA ASN A 28 -10.04 0.72 -8.41
C ASN A 28 -8.73 1.28 -7.89
N VAL A 29 -7.89 1.73 -8.82
CA VAL A 29 -6.63 2.41 -8.54
C VAL A 29 -6.64 3.73 -9.29
N THR A 30 -6.49 4.82 -8.55
CA THR A 30 -6.16 6.13 -9.10
C THR A 30 -4.74 6.50 -8.67
N PHE A 31 -3.87 6.75 -9.63
CA PHE A 31 -2.46 7.04 -9.41
C PHE A 31 -2.08 8.38 -10.04
N HIS A 32 -1.48 9.25 -9.23
CA HIS A 32 -0.98 10.56 -9.65
C HIS A 32 0.50 10.67 -9.35
N THR A 33 1.25 11.16 -10.34
CA THR A 33 2.67 11.49 -10.19
C THR A 33 2.87 12.97 -10.41
N GLU A 34 3.56 13.60 -9.48
CA GLU A 34 4.08 14.96 -9.56
C GLU A 34 5.62 14.92 -9.59
N ASP A 35 6.27 16.06 -9.74
CA ASP A 35 7.73 16.15 -9.87
C ASP A 35 8.46 15.56 -8.65
N ASN A 36 7.96 15.85 -7.43
CA ASN A 36 8.60 15.47 -6.17
C ASN A 36 7.75 14.55 -5.28
N SER A 37 6.58 14.14 -5.75
CA SER A 37 5.69 13.26 -4.99
C SER A 37 4.83 12.38 -5.87
N SER A 38 4.30 11.34 -5.26
CA SER A 38 3.34 10.39 -5.81
C SER A 38 2.19 10.23 -4.81
N SER A 39 0.97 10.16 -5.32
CA SER A 39 -0.19 9.83 -4.51
C SER A 39 -1.04 8.76 -5.17
N PHE A 40 -1.68 7.98 -4.31
CA PHE A 40 -2.48 6.82 -4.70
C PHE A 40 -3.78 6.87 -3.95
N LEU A 41 -4.87 6.58 -4.64
CA LEU A 41 -6.13 6.19 -4.02
C LEU A 41 -6.47 4.81 -4.54
N ILE A 42 -6.46 3.83 -3.65
CA ILE A 42 -6.81 2.45 -3.95
C ILE A 42 -8.02 2.10 -3.10
N TRP A 43 -9.09 1.62 -3.71
CA TRP A 43 -10.24 1.14 -2.97
C TRP A 43 -10.72 -0.20 -3.49
N GLY A 44 -11.34 -0.97 -2.60
CA GLY A 44 -11.97 -2.24 -2.92
C GLY A 44 -13.33 -2.39 -2.23
N HIS A 45 -14.30 -2.96 -2.93
CA HIS A 45 -15.59 -3.33 -2.34
C HIS A 45 -15.45 -4.63 -1.54
N ILE A 46 -15.46 -4.53 -0.21
CA ILE A 46 -15.30 -5.63 0.75
C ILE A 46 -16.52 -5.66 1.66
N LYS A 47 -17.25 -6.79 1.63
CA LYS A 47 -18.54 -6.94 2.32
C LYS A 47 -18.44 -6.60 3.80
N GLU A 48 -17.46 -7.20 4.49
CA GLU A 48 -17.21 -7.05 5.92
C GLU A 48 -15.69 -7.14 6.15
N ILE A 49 -15.17 -6.29 7.04
CA ILE A 49 -13.80 -6.36 7.57
C ILE A 49 -13.90 -6.26 9.10
N ASP A 50 -13.14 -7.09 9.82
CA ASP A 50 -13.15 -7.01 11.28
C ASP A 50 -12.28 -5.83 11.78
N ASP A 51 -12.58 -5.36 12.99
CA ASP A 51 -11.92 -4.19 13.58
C ASP A 51 -10.43 -4.45 13.85
N ILE A 52 -10.02 -5.70 14.10
CA ILE A 52 -8.64 -6.07 14.38
C ILE A 52 -7.82 -6.00 13.09
N GLU A 53 -8.35 -6.53 12.00
CA GLU A 53 -7.76 -6.46 10.67
C GLU A 53 -7.61 -5.01 10.20
N LEU A 54 -8.65 -4.19 10.35
CA LEU A 54 -8.60 -2.77 10.02
C LEU A 54 -7.58 -2.01 10.89
N TYR A 55 -7.49 -2.34 12.18
CA TYR A 55 -6.52 -1.75 13.09
C TYR A 55 -5.07 -2.15 12.71
N ASN A 56 -4.84 -3.42 12.40
CA ASN A 56 -3.53 -3.92 11.99
C ASN A 56 -3.08 -3.29 10.67
N LEU A 57 -3.97 -3.20 9.67
CA LEU A 57 -3.70 -2.51 8.41
C LEU A 57 -3.25 -1.06 8.64
N LYS A 58 -3.98 -0.32 9.50
CA LYS A 58 -3.63 1.06 9.88
C LYS A 58 -2.27 1.16 10.54
N LYS A 59 -1.95 0.23 11.43
CA LYS A 59 -0.68 0.18 12.13
C LYS A 59 0.48 -0.15 11.18
N ILE A 60 0.33 -1.15 10.33
CA ILE A 60 1.36 -1.61 9.39
C ILE A 60 1.70 -0.49 8.39
N LEU A 61 0.69 0.08 7.72
CA LEU A 61 0.90 1.08 6.66
C LEU A 61 1.33 2.46 7.18
N ASN A 62 1.19 2.73 8.48
CA ASN A 62 1.69 3.95 9.10
C ASN A 62 2.93 3.70 9.98
N THR A 63 3.70 2.65 9.66
CA THR A 63 5.06 2.50 10.18
C THR A 63 5.94 3.61 9.59
N ASN A 64 6.94 4.08 10.34
CA ASN A 64 7.88 5.08 9.83
C ASN A 64 8.60 4.56 8.59
N ARG A 65 8.66 5.39 7.54
CA ARG A 65 9.38 5.09 6.30
C ARG A 65 10.85 4.78 6.59
N GLN A 66 11.36 3.72 5.96
CA GLN A 66 12.75 3.27 6.12
C GLN A 66 13.45 3.28 4.76
N HIS A 67 14.19 4.36 4.46
CA HIS A 67 14.87 4.53 3.17
C HIS A 67 15.87 3.40 2.85
N GLU A 68 16.55 2.87 3.87
CA GLU A 68 17.51 1.75 3.71
C GLU A 68 16.83 0.46 3.25
N VAL A 69 15.63 0.19 3.75
CA VAL A 69 14.82 -0.98 3.37
C VAL A 69 14.33 -0.87 1.94
N GLU A 70 14.00 0.34 1.48
CA GLU A 70 13.53 0.61 0.12
C GLU A 70 14.55 0.20 -0.95
N GLU A 71 15.85 0.34 -0.69
CA GLU A 71 16.91 -0.07 -1.61
C GLU A 71 17.27 -1.55 -1.51
N TYR A 72 17.24 -2.12 -0.29
CA TYR A 72 17.65 -3.51 -0.05
C TYR A 72 16.60 -4.53 -0.53
N TYR A 73 15.31 -4.30 -0.24
CA TYR A 73 14.20 -5.16 -0.68
C TYR A 73 13.83 -4.98 -2.15
N TRP A 74 14.21 -3.87 -2.78
CA TRP A 74 14.08 -3.71 -4.22
C TRP A 74 14.87 -4.78 -4.98
N ASN A 75 16.06 -5.12 -4.49
CA ASN A 75 16.96 -6.08 -5.15
C ASN A 75 16.63 -7.55 -4.82
N LEU A 76 15.82 -7.81 -3.79
CA LEU A 76 15.42 -9.15 -3.35
C LEU A 76 14.03 -9.51 -3.88
N GLY A 77 13.84 -9.39 -5.20
CA GLY A 77 12.62 -9.80 -5.88
C GLY A 77 12.36 -11.29 -5.72
N GLY A 78 11.48 -11.63 -4.79
CA GLY A 78 10.95 -12.97 -4.58
C GLY A 78 9.59 -12.88 -3.87
N GLU A 79 8.67 -13.76 -4.26
CA GLU A 79 7.39 -13.99 -3.59
C GLU A 79 7.67 -14.40 -2.13
N CYS A 80 7.36 -13.53 -1.18
CA CYS A 80 7.58 -13.82 0.25
C CYS A 80 6.26 -13.62 1.00
N GLU A 81 6.00 -14.42 2.03
CA GLU A 81 4.69 -14.47 2.71
C GLU A 81 4.16 -13.09 3.12
N LEU A 82 3.12 -12.65 2.42
CA LEU A 82 2.05 -11.69 2.70
C LEU A 82 2.17 -10.67 3.84
N GLU A 83 2.40 -11.09 5.07
CA GLU A 83 2.57 -10.15 6.19
C GLU A 83 3.87 -9.34 6.02
N GLY A 84 4.90 -9.94 5.41
CA GLY A 84 6.14 -9.27 5.05
C GLY A 84 5.97 -8.26 3.92
N GLU A 85 5.08 -8.53 2.96
CA GLU A 85 4.86 -7.66 1.78
C GLU A 85 4.12 -6.37 2.15
N LEU A 86 3.08 -6.45 3.00
CA LEU A 86 2.37 -5.26 3.46
C LEU A 86 3.21 -4.41 4.44
N SER A 87 4.03 -5.07 5.26
CA SER A 87 5.02 -4.40 6.11
C SER A 87 6.06 -3.65 5.28
N LEU A 88 6.51 -4.24 4.18
CA LEU A 88 7.40 -3.56 3.23
C LEU A 88 6.73 -2.32 2.64
N VAL A 89 5.45 -2.40 2.24
CA VAL A 89 4.71 -1.23 1.76
C VAL A 89 4.71 -0.11 2.80
N GLY A 90 4.42 -0.43 4.08
CA GLY A 90 4.47 0.55 5.17
C GLY A 90 5.83 1.23 5.33
N MET A 91 6.92 0.50 5.07
CA MET A 91 8.28 1.05 5.10
C MET A 91 8.66 1.86 3.85
N MET A 92 7.90 1.75 2.75
CA MET A 92 8.17 2.42 1.46
C MET A 92 7.38 3.72 1.24
N ILE A 93 6.38 4.02 2.09
CA ILE A 93 5.48 5.16 1.97
C ILE A 93 5.65 6.13 3.14
N ASP A 94 5.25 7.40 2.98
CA ASP A 94 5.36 8.37 4.07
C ASP A 94 4.11 8.36 4.97
N LYS A 95 2.93 8.12 4.38
CA LYS A 95 1.65 8.16 5.09
C LYS A 95 0.57 7.36 4.35
N ALA A 96 -0.29 6.69 5.12
CA ALA A 96 -1.54 6.10 4.63
C ALA A 96 -2.76 6.57 5.41
N GLU A 97 -3.80 7.03 4.71
CA GLU A 97 -5.12 7.33 5.25
C GLU A 97 -6.07 6.19 4.87
N ILE A 98 -6.64 5.51 5.86
CA ILE A 98 -7.43 4.29 5.67
C ILE A 98 -8.82 4.49 6.25
N SER A 99 -9.84 4.25 5.43
CA SER A 99 -11.25 4.35 5.83
C SER A 99 -12.04 3.15 5.31
N TYR A 100 -12.99 2.67 6.10
CA TYR A 100 -13.94 1.65 5.69
C TYR A 100 -15.36 2.17 5.93
N ASN A 101 -16.11 2.41 4.85
CA ASN A 101 -17.48 2.91 4.90
C ASN A 101 -18.28 2.25 3.77
N ASP A 102 -19.56 1.92 4.01
CA ASP A 102 -20.47 1.36 2.99
C ASP A 102 -19.88 0.19 2.20
N SER A 103 -19.21 -0.74 2.91
CA SER A 103 -18.52 -1.89 2.32
C SER A 103 -17.39 -1.52 1.34
N ILE A 104 -16.83 -0.32 1.44
CA ILE A 104 -15.68 0.13 0.64
C ILE A 104 -14.51 0.41 1.58
N LEU A 105 -13.43 -0.37 1.43
CA LEU A 105 -12.14 -0.07 2.04
C LEU A 105 -11.36 0.85 1.10
N SER A 106 -11.04 2.05 1.56
CA SER A 106 -10.24 3.03 0.83
C SER A 106 -8.91 3.26 1.52
N ILE A 107 -7.84 3.24 0.74
CA ILE A 107 -6.47 3.44 1.18
C ILE A 107 -5.88 4.55 0.31
N LYS A 108 -5.62 5.70 0.93
CA LYS A 108 -4.98 6.85 0.29
C LYS A 108 -3.55 6.98 0.77
N ILE A 109 -2.60 6.97 -0.15
CA ILE A 109 -1.16 6.95 0.16
C ILE A 109 -0.49 8.21 -0.38
N TYR A 110 0.45 8.71 0.42
CA TYR A 110 1.33 9.81 0.06
C TYR A 110 2.78 9.36 0.15
N ARG A 111 3.55 9.69 -0.88
CA ARG A 111 4.95 9.32 -1.00
C ARG A 111 5.74 10.42 -1.69
N ALA A 112 6.76 10.95 -1.05
CA ALA A 112 7.68 11.95 -1.57
C ALA A 112 8.94 11.27 -2.14
N ASP A 113 9.53 11.90 -3.16
CA ASP A 113 10.61 11.32 -3.98
C ASP A 113 12.02 11.77 -3.57
N TYR A 114 12.17 12.33 -2.36
CA TYR A 114 13.45 12.79 -1.82
C TYR A 114 14.34 11.66 -1.30
#